data_AF-A0A8X6P5N5-F1
#
_entry.id   AF-A0A8X6P5N5-F1
#
_cell.length_a   1.000
_cell.length_b   1.000
_cell.length_c   1.000
_cell.angle_alpha   90.00
_cell.angle_beta   90.00
_cell.angle_gamma   90.00
#
_symmetry.space_group_name_H-M   'P 1'
#
loop_
_entity.id
_entity.type
_entity.pdbx_description
1 polymer ?
#
loop_
_entity_poly.entity_id
_entity_poly.type
_entity_poly.pdbx_seq_one_letter_code
_entity_poly.pdbx_strand_id
1 'polypeptide(L)'
;MTGKKKKKGPSQDIILNEFNLVIGWKWSEWSECNRCQTVGRRRRVGICTLKKIDSISPTKPVDTQILREYKKGIPCRSKLLPAPLRNLSIIKNTKSEFMVGFCKIPCPSEASIVVVTDKTGAVVDTVDNSKGIFSMHQPLPNLPALAKRTTLYEELESSVILTCPGNREGKFLIWRNDSYIINPSKVHVLTKGRVKIDIGNNLLIRKLQYSDAAIYRYNF
;
A
#
# COMPACT_ATOMS: atom_id res chain seq x y z
N MET A 1 -20.41 -13.86 -27.52
CA MET A 1 -19.39 -12.79 -27.69
C MET A 1 -18.66 -12.56 -26.38
N THR A 2 -17.61 -13.33 -26.11
CA THR A 2 -16.80 -13.22 -24.88
C THR A 2 -15.63 -12.27 -25.14
N GLY A 3 -15.85 -10.99 -24.88
CA GLY A 3 -14.80 -9.98 -24.94
C GLY A 3 -13.69 -10.31 -23.94
N LYS A 4 -12.53 -10.77 -24.45
CA LYS A 4 -11.29 -10.90 -23.66
C LYS A 4 -10.96 -9.53 -23.07
N LYS A 5 -11.21 -9.34 -21.77
CA LYS A 5 -10.74 -8.17 -21.03
C LYS A 5 -9.21 -8.13 -21.13
N LYS A 6 -8.67 -7.21 -21.95
CA LYS A 6 -7.23 -6.92 -21.96
C LYS A 6 -6.79 -6.65 -20.53
N LYS A 7 -5.84 -7.45 -20.03
CA LYS A 7 -5.15 -7.16 -18.77
C LYS A 7 -4.53 -5.77 -18.93
N LYS A 8 -5.01 -4.79 -18.17
CA LYS A 8 -4.48 -3.42 -18.21
C LYS A 8 -3.08 -3.46 -17.61
N GLY A 9 -2.06 -3.33 -18.47
CA GLY A 9 -0.68 -3.12 -18.03
C GLY A 9 -0.51 -1.78 -17.33
N PRO A 10 0.69 -1.49 -16.78
CA PRO A 10 0.98 -0.16 -16.26
C PRO A 10 0.78 0.90 -17.35
N SER A 11 0.30 2.08 -16.96
CA SER A 11 0.20 3.20 -17.90
C SER A 11 1.57 3.58 -18.46
N GLN A 12 1.58 3.96 -19.74
CA GLN A 12 2.77 4.43 -20.46
C GLN A 12 2.96 5.92 -20.24
N ASP A 13 4.23 6.35 -20.15
CA ASP A 13 4.61 7.75 -20.00
C ASP A 13 3.94 8.63 -21.08
N ILE A 14 3.44 9.79 -20.65
CA ILE A 14 2.75 10.76 -21.51
C ILE A 14 3.73 11.91 -21.77
N ILE A 15 4.16 12.02 -23.03
CA ILE A 15 5.08 13.07 -23.46
C ILE A 15 4.29 14.31 -23.84
N LEU A 16 4.67 15.45 -23.25
CA LEU A 16 4.09 16.77 -23.48
C LEU A 16 5.15 17.68 -24.09
N ASN A 17 5.41 17.48 -25.38
CA ASN A 17 6.46 18.19 -26.12
C ASN A 17 6.22 19.71 -26.10
N GLU A 18 4.98 20.17 -26.27
CA GLU A 18 4.66 21.60 -26.28
C GLU A 18 4.94 22.31 -24.95
N PHE A 19 5.03 21.55 -23.85
CA PHE A 19 5.33 22.07 -22.52
C PHE A 19 6.75 21.75 -22.04
N ASN A 20 7.55 20.99 -22.81
CA ASN A 20 8.84 20.42 -22.41
C ASN A 20 8.73 19.54 -21.14
N LEU A 21 7.66 18.73 -21.05
CA LEU A 21 7.35 17.93 -19.87
C LEU A 21 7.03 16.49 -20.24
N VAL A 22 7.23 15.58 -19.30
CA VAL A 22 6.74 14.21 -19.40
C VAL A 22 6.12 13.80 -18.08
N ILE A 23 4.92 13.24 -18.18
CA ILE A 23 4.21 12.65 -17.06
C ILE A 23 4.56 11.16 -17.07
N GLY A 24 5.06 10.67 -15.94
CA GLY A 24 5.34 9.25 -15.75
C GLY A 24 4.91 8.77 -14.38
N TRP A 25 5.12 7.48 -14.13
CA TRP A 25 4.82 6.87 -12.83
C TRP A 25 6.11 6.39 -12.17
N LYS A 26 6.43 7.00 -11.03
CA LYS A 26 7.47 6.47 -10.16
C LYS A 26 6.88 5.32 -9.32
N TRP A 27 7.23 4.10 -9.69
CA TRP A 27 6.79 2.89 -9.01
C TRP A 27 7.58 2.65 -7.72
N SER A 28 6.88 2.30 -6.65
CA SER A 28 7.47 1.72 -5.45
C SER A 28 7.93 0.29 -5.72
N GLU A 29 8.76 -0.22 -4.82
CA GLU A 29 8.98 -1.66 -4.71
C GLU A 29 7.66 -2.39 -4.43
N TRP A 30 7.66 -3.68 -4.77
CA TRP A 30 6.58 -4.57 -4.38
C TRP A 30 6.57 -4.76 -2.87
N SER A 31 5.37 -4.77 -2.30
CA SER A 31 5.18 -5.20 -0.92
C SER A 31 5.58 -6.67 -0.75
N GLU A 32 5.83 -7.03 0.51
CA GLU A 32 5.82 -8.40 0.99
C GLU A 32 4.55 -9.13 0.55
N CYS A 33 4.66 -10.45 0.41
CA CYS A 33 3.52 -11.30 0.12
C CYS A 33 2.64 -11.38 1.37
N ASN A 34 1.33 -11.15 1.22
CA ASN A 34 0.39 -11.12 2.33
C ASN A 34 0.12 -12.50 2.98
N ARG A 35 0.65 -13.58 2.41
CA ARG A 35 0.60 -14.94 2.96
C ARG A 35 1.64 -15.83 2.29
N CYS A 36 2.01 -16.89 2.98
CA CYS A 36 2.96 -17.89 2.53
C CYS A 36 2.28 -19.25 2.24
N GLN A 37 3.04 -20.20 1.67
CA GLN A 37 2.67 -21.53 1.15
C GLN A 37 1.63 -21.57 0.02
N THR A 38 0.58 -20.76 0.11
CA THR A 38 -0.49 -20.63 -0.87
C THR A 38 -0.30 -19.41 -1.77
N VAL A 39 -1.07 -19.29 -2.84
CA VAL A 39 -1.01 -18.12 -3.72
C VAL A 39 -1.52 -16.88 -2.96
N GLY A 40 -0.59 -16.02 -2.58
CA GLY A 40 -0.80 -14.72 -1.97
C GLY A 40 -0.88 -13.58 -2.99
N ARG A 41 -0.94 -12.37 -2.45
CA ARG A 41 -0.98 -11.10 -3.17
C ARG A 41 0.07 -10.15 -2.62
N ARG A 42 0.56 -9.29 -3.51
CA ARG A 42 1.46 -8.17 -3.22
C ARG A 42 1.00 -6.93 -3.97
N ARG A 43 1.40 -5.75 -3.51
CA ARG A 43 0.99 -4.45 -4.06
C ARG A 43 2.21 -3.59 -4.30
N ARG A 44 2.15 -2.77 -5.34
CA ARG A 44 3.03 -1.60 -5.49
C ARG A 44 2.23 -0.40 -5.93
N VAL A 45 2.73 0.80 -5.68
CA VAL A 45 2.09 2.07 -6.01
C VAL A 45 2.94 2.81 -7.02
N GLY A 46 2.31 3.32 -8.08
CA GLY A 46 2.92 4.19 -9.07
C GLY A 46 2.46 5.62 -8.82
N ILE A 47 3.33 6.47 -8.28
CA ILE A 47 3.00 7.87 -8.03
C ILE A 47 3.16 8.64 -9.34
N CYS A 48 2.12 9.37 -9.76
CA CYS A 48 2.22 10.31 -10.88
C CYS A 48 3.32 11.32 -10.58
N THR A 49 4.31 11.41 -11.46
CA THR A 49 5.43 12.34 -11.39
C THR A 49 5.54 13.12 -12.69
N LEU A 50 5.83 14.41 -12.57
CA LEU A 50 6.11 15.29 -13.68
C LEU A 50 7.60 15.61 -13.69
N LYS A 51 8.27 15.36 -14.81
CA LYS A 51 9.69 15.71 -15.01
C LYS A 51 9.85 16.50 -16.31
N LYS A 52 10.93 17.26 -16.36
CA LYS A 52 11.34 18.04 -17.54
C LYS A 52 11.97 17.10 -18.59
N ILE A 53 11.69 17.30 -19.88
CA ILE A 53 12.29 16.47 -20.94
C ILE A 53 13.74 16.90 -21.14
N ASP A 54 13.94 18.17 -21.50
CA ASP A 54 15.25 18.79 -21.65
C ASP A 54 15.47 19.84 -20.57
N SER A 55 16.59 19.75 -19.85
CA SER A 55 16.93 20.68 -18.76
C SER A 55 17.26 22.09 -19.24
N ILE A 56 17.68 22.24 -20.50
CA ILE A 56 18.12 23.51 -21.10
C ILE A 56 16.90 24.34 -21.51
N SER A 57 15.98 23.73 -22.27
CA SER A 57 14.79 24.41 -22.78
C SER A 57 13.83 24.82 -21.64
N PRO A 58 13.17 26.00 -21.70
CA PRO A 58 12.20 26.39 -20.67
C PRO A 58 10.94 25.53 -20.71
N THR A 59 10.26 25.37 -19.57
CA THR A 59 8.93 24.72 -19.49
C THR A 59 7.80 25.73 -19.61
N LYS A 60 6.64 25.29 -20.10
CA LYS A 60 5.41 26.11 -20.19
C LYS A 60 4.33 25.52 -19.29
N PRO A 61 3.41 26.34 -18.72
CA PRO A 61 3.36 27.80 -18.81
C PRO A 61 4.31 28.52 -17.84
N VAL A 62 5.03 27.78 -16.98
CA VAL A 62 5.96 28.35 -16.00
C VAL A 62 7.23 27.49 -15.95
N ASP A 63 8.39 28.14 -15.94
CA ASP A 63 9.69 27.49 -15.73
C ASP A 63 10.25 27.91 -14.37
N THR A 64 10.44 26.93 -13.49
CA THR A 64 10.93 27.15 -12.12
C THR A 64 12.15 26.30 -11.85
N GLN A 65 13.08 26.79 -11.05
CA GLN A 65 14.32 26.08 -10.69
C GLN A 65 14.07 24.70 -10.06
N ILE A 66 13.01 24.56 -9.26
CA ILE A 66 12.62 23.29 -8.63
C ILE A 66 12.43 22.16 -9.65
N LEU A 67 11.98 22.46 -10.88
CA LEU A 67 11.80 21.44 -11.93
C LEU A 67 13.14 20.93 -12.48
N ARG A 68 14.20 21.75 -12.39
CA ARG A 68 15.56 21.39 -12.82
C ARG A 68 16.29 20.58 -11.74
N GLU A 69 16.07 20.92 -10.47
CA GLU A 69 16.67 20.22 -9.31
C GLU A 69 16.10 18.79 -9.16
N TYR A 70 14.80 18.63 -9.37
CA TYR A 70 14.12 17.34 -9.24
C TYR A 70 14.22 16.52 -10.54
N LYS A 71 15.42 16.05 -10.87
CA LYS A 71 15.69 15.23 -12.07
C LYS A 71 14.80 13.98 -12.19
N LYS A 72 14.41 13.40 -11.03
CA LYS A 72 13.52 12.22 -10.95
C LYS A 72 12.03 12.57 -11.03
N GLY A 73 11.69 13.85 -11.17
CA GLY A 73 10.34 14.37 -11.24
C GLY A 73 9.73 14.74 -9.89
N ILE A 74 8.73 15.61 -9.93
CA ILE A 74 7.95 16.09 -8.79
C ILE A 74 6.58 15.39 -8.82
N PRO A 75 6.04 14.89 -7.68
CA PRO A 75 4.72 14.31 -7.65
C PRO A 75 3.64 15.28 -8.17
N CYS A 76 2.78 14.82 -9.07
CA CYS A 76 1.79 15.66 -9.79
C CYS A 76 0.84 16.42 -8.84
N ARG A 77 0.61 15.90 -7.63
CA ARG A 77 -0.27 16.51 -6.62
C ARG A 77 0.48 17.24 -5.50
N SER A 78 1.81 17.32 -5.59
CA SER A 78 2.61 18.02 -4.59
C SER A 78 2.33 19.52 -4.61
N LYS A 79 2.51 20.19 -3.47
CA LYS A 79 2.56 21.65 -3.41
C LYS A 79 3.88 22.21 -3.96
N LEU A 80 4.91 21.39 -4.06
CA LEU A 80 6.18 21.74 -4.70
C LEU A 80 6.05 21.93 -6.22
N LEU A 81 5.05 21.29 -6.84
CA LEU A 81 4.78 21.50 -8.25
C LEU A 81 4.04 22.84 -8.44
N PRO A 82 4.53 23.76 -9.29
CA PRO A 82 3.89 25.04 -9.51
C PRO A 82 2.41 24.91 -9.88
N ALA A 83 1.56 25.76 -9.30
CA ALA A 83 0.12 25.72 -9.51
C ALA A 83 -0.32 25.77 -10.99
N PRO A 84 0.32 26.57 -11.87
CA PRO A 84 -0.03 26.59 -13.30
C PRO A 84 0.12 25.21 -13.96
N LEU A 85 1.17 24.46 -13.62
CA LEU A 85 1.39 23.10 -14.12
C LEU A 85 0.42 22.10 -13.50
N ARG A 86 0.24 22.15 -12.18
CA ARG A 86 -0.68 21.26 -11.46
C ARG A 86 -2.13 21.38 -11.95
N ASN A 87 -2.51 22.57 -12.43
CA ASN A 87 -3.85 22.86 -12.92
C ASN A 87 -4.06 22.53 -14.41
N LEU A 88 -3.00 22.19 -15.16
CA LEU A 88 -3.15 21.70 -16.53
C LEU A 88 -4.06 20.47 -16.52
N SER A 89 -5.08 20.47 -17.38
CA SER A 89 -6.13 19.44 -17.41
C SER A 89 -5.55 18.04 -17.51
N ILE A 90 -4.54 17.85 -18.37
CA ILE A 90 -3.88 16.55 -18.55
C ILE A 90 -3.16 16.07 -17.27
N ILE A 91 -2.46 16.95 -16.56
CA ILE A 91 -1.75 16.62 -15.31
C ILE A 91 -2.75 16.36 -14.18
N LYS A 92 -3.75 17.24 -14.04
CA LYS A 92 -4.80 17.15 -13.01
C LYS A 92 -5.62 15.86 -13.12
N ASN A 93 -5.92 15.44 -14.36
CA ASN A 93 -6.70 14.24 -14.64
C ASN A 93 -5.87 12.96 -14.57
N THR A 94 -4.54 13.05 -14.69
CA THR A 94 -3.66 11.90 -14.55
C THR A 94 -3.64 11.41 -13.10
N LYS A 95 -3.83 10.10 -12.92
CA LYS A 95 -3.98 9.49 -11.60
C LYS A 95 -2.75 8.66 -11.28
N SER A 96 -2.31 8.72 -10.02
CA SER A 96 -1.45 7.69 -9.46
C SER A 96 -2.17 6.34 -9.53
N GLU A 97 -1.38 5.29 -9.71
CA GLU A 97 -1.86 3.93 -9.92
C GLU A 97 -1.40 3.01 -8.80
N PHE A 98 -2.03 1.86 -8.71
CA PHE A 98 -1.49 0.76 -7.92
C PHE A 98 -1.71 -0.53 -8.69
N MET A 99 -0.78 -1.46 -8.50
CA MET A 99 -0.84 -2.79 -9.08
C MET A 99 -0.97 -3.81 -7.97
N VAL A 100 -1.76 -4.85 -8.23
CA VAL A 100 -1.83 -6.04 -7.39
C VAL A 100 -1.23 -7.19 -8.21
N GLY A 101 -0.17 -7.79 -7.66
CA GLY A 101 0.47 -8.97 -8.21
C GLY A 101 0.15 -10.20 -7.36
N PHE A 102 0.26 -11.38 -7.96
CA PHE A 102 0.25 -12.64 -7.22
C PHE A 102 1.69 -12.99 -6.79
N CYS A 103 1.80 -13.73 -5.68
CA CYS A 103 3.06 -14.25 -5.15
C CYS A 103 2.82 -15.60 -4.49
N LYS A 104 3.86 -16.43 -4.40
CA LYS A 104 3.85 -17.67 -3.62
C LYS A 104 5.24 -17.78 -3.00
N ILE A 105 5.31 -17.65 -1.68
CA ILE A 105 6.57 -17.72 -0.92
C ILE A 105 6.46 -18.85 0.11
N PRO A 106 7.56 -19.53 0.49
CA PRO A 106 7.55 -20.45 1.60
C PRO A 106 7.25 -19.70 2.91
N CYS A 107 6.59 -20.36 3.87
CA CYS A 107 6.48 -19.81 5.21
C CYS A 107 7.82 -20.02 5.92
N PRO A 108 8.22 -19.12 6.85
CA PRO A 108 9.31 -19.43 7.77
C PRO A 108 9.00 -20.76 8.44
N SER A 109 9.86 -21.76 8.24
CA SER A 109 9.80 -22.99 9.01
C SER A 109 10.32 -22.62 10.39
N GLU A 110 9.44 -22.53 11.39
CA GLU A 110 9.93 -22.64 12.76
C GLU A 110 10.59 -24.02 12.86
N ALA A 111 11.81 -24.08 13.39
CA ALA A 111 12.44 -25.35 13.68
C ALA A 111 11.53 -26.07 14.67
N SER A 112 10.80 -27.07 14.19
CA SER A 112 9.84 -27.81 15.01
C SER A 112 10.57 -28.47 16.17
N ILE A 113 11.79 -28.93 15.92
CA ILE A 113 12.68 -29.51 16.92
C ILE A 113 13.58 -28.42 17.50
N VAL A 114 13.45 -28.20 18.81
CA VAL A 114 14.28 -27.27 19.59
C VAL A 114 15.15 -28.09 20.54
N VAL A 115 16.47 -27.94 20.41
CA VAL A 115 17.44 -28.51 21.36
C VAL A 115 17.70 -27.47 22.44
N VAL A 116 17.35 -27.81 23.68
CA VAL A 116 17.55 -26.94 24.84
C VAL A 116 18.87 -27.30 25.50
N THR A 117 19.80 -26.35 25.56
CA THR A 117 21.11 -26.52 26.16
C THR A 117 21.23 -25.74 27.47
N ASP A 118 22.04 -26.24 28.40
CA ASP A 118 22.39 -25.50 29.61
C ASP A 118 23.43 -24.39 29.32
N LYS A 119 23.89 -23.72 30.39
CA LYS A 119 24.91 -22.66 30.31
C LYS A 119 26.29 -23.15 29.84
N THR A 120 26.54 -24.45 29.90
CA THR A 120 27.80 -25.09 29.47
C THR A 120 27.71 -25.60 28.02
N GLY A 121 26.52 -25.58 27.42
CA GLY A 121 26.25 -26.10 26.08
C GLY A 121 25.84 -27.58 26.06
N ALA A 122 25.66 -28.23 27.21
CA ALA A 122 25.18 -29.60 27.29
C ALA A 122 23.68 -29.67 26.97
N VAL A 123 23.27 -30.68 26.20
CA VAL A 123 21.87 -30.88 25.82
C VAL A 123 21.07 -31.35 27.04
N VAL A 124 20.13 -30.53 27.48
CA VAL A 124 19.20 -30.82 28.57
C VAL A 124 17.95 -31.49 28.05
N ASP A 125 17.47 -31.05 26.88
CA ASP A 125 16.21 -31.54 26.31
C ASP A 125 16.20 -31.38 24.78
N THR A 126 15.35 -32.15 24.10
CA THR A 126 15.08 -32.02 22.67
C THR A 126 13.58 -32.19 22.45
N VAL A 127 12.90 -31.08 22.18
CA VAL A 127 11.43 -31.03 22.14
C VAL A 127 10.92 -30.65 20.76
N ASP A 128 9.73 -31.15 20.43
CA ASP A 128 9.04 -30.87 19.17
C ASP A 128 7.88 -29.91 19.40
N ASN A 129 8.14 -28.61 19.29
CA ASN A 129 7.17 -27.54 19.48
C ASN A 129 5.99 -27.66 18.49
N SER A 130 6.17 -28.30 17.33
CA SER A 130 5.08 -28.51 16.37
C SER A 130 3.99 -29.47 16.87
N LYS A 131 4.33 -30.32 17.84
CA LYS A 131 3.40 -31.24 18.51
C LYS A 131 2.82 -30.65 19.80
N GLY A 132 3.10 -29.39 20.09
CA GLY A 132 2.75 -28.75 21.36
C GLY A 132 3.55 -29.28 22.55
N ILE A 133 4.68 -29.94 22.30
CA ILE A 133 5.58 -30.43 23.36
C ILE A 133 6.62 -29.35 23.61
N PHE A 134 6.71 -28.93 24.87
CA PHE A 134 7.53 -27.81 25.29
C PHE A 134 8.36 -28.22 26.52
N SER A 135 9.67 -27.99 26.48
CA SER A 135 10.54 -28.12 27.65
C SER A 135 10.29 -26.99 28.66
N MET A 136 10.47 -27.28 29.95
CA MET A 136 10.41 -26.27 31.01
C MET A 136 11.64 -25.35 31.04
N HIS A 137 12.73 -25.77 30.40
CA HIS A 137 13.99 -25.02 30.33
C HIS A 137 14.08 -24.09 29.13
N GLN A 138 13.09 -24.13 28.22
CA GLN A 138 13.06 -23.23 27.08
C GLN A 138 12.45 -21.87 27.49
N PRO A 139 12.85 -20.76 26.83
CA PRO A 139 12.18 -19.48 27.02
C PRO A 139 10.72 -19.56 26.60
N LEU A 140 9.85 -18.86 27.33
CA LEU A 140 8.43 -18.78 26.98
C LEU A 140 8.27 -18.29 25.53
N PRO A 141 7.33 -18.87 24.77
CA PRO A 141 7.07 -18.43 23.41
C PRO A 141 6.61 -16.96 23.42
N ASN A 142 7.03 -16.22 22.40
CA ASN A 142 6.60 -14.84 22.24
C ASN A 142 5.07 -14.81 22.04
N LEU A 143 4.37 -14.17 22.96
CA LEU A 143 2.93 -13.98 22.83
C LEU A 143 2.64 -13.05 21.64
N PRO A 144 1.60 -13.35 20.83
CA PRO A 144 1.19 -12.44 19.77
C PRO A 144 0.79 -11.09 20.38
N ALA A 145 1.11 -10.01 19.68
CA ALA A 145 0.76 -8.67 20.12
C ALA A 145 -0.77 -8.55 20.30
N LEU A 146 -1.19 -7.99 21.43
CA LEU A 146 -2.60 -7.75 21.71
C LEU A 146 -3.21 -6.81 20.66
N ALA A 147 -4.44 -7.11 20.24
CA ALA A 147 -5.14 -6.29 19.27
C ALA A 147 -5.47 -4.91 19.87
N LYS A 148 -4.90 -3.85 19.32
CA LYS A 148 -5.26 -2.48 19.67
C LYS A 148 -6.60 -2.12 19.03
N ARG A 149 -7.54 -1.63 19.83
CA ARG A 149 -8.86 -1.14 19.37
C ARG A 149 -8.98 0.34 19.63
N THR A 150 -9.57 1.05 18.67
CA THR A 150 -9.87 2.48 18.77
C THR A 150 -11.30 2.70 18.28
N THR A 151 -12.11 3.39 19.07
CA THR A 151 -13.46 3.81 18.68
C THR A 151 -13.39 5.25 18.19
N LEU A 152 -13.96 5.52 17.03
CA LEU A 152 -14.04 6.86 16.45
C LEU A 152 -15.51 7.28 16.39
N TYR A 153 -15.78 8.51 16.79
CA TYR A 153 -17.10 9.12 16.71
C TYR A 153 -17.03 10.29 15.73
N GLU A 154 -17.92 10.29 14.75
CA GLU A 154 -17.92 11.25 13.66
C GLU A 154 -19.38 11.60 13.32
N GLU A 155 -19.58 12.83 12.85
CA GLU A 155 -20.91 13.32 12.45
C GLU A 155 -21.36 12.76 11.10
N LEU A 156 -22.68 12.73 10.87
CA LEU A 156 -23.25 12.40 9.57
C LEU A 156 -22.73 13.36 8.49
N GLU A 157 -22.62 12.85 7.26
CA GLU A 157 -22.09 13.58 6.10
C GLU A 157 -20.63 14.07 6.23
N SER A 158 -19.97 13.85 7.38
CA SER A 158 -18.55 14.14 7.58
C SER A 158 -17.66 13.12 6.84
N SER A 159 -16.35 13.20 7.06
CA SER A 159 -15.37 12.28 6.48
C SER A 159 -14.46 11.70 7.55
N VAL A 160 -14.21 10.39 7.51
CA VAL A 160 -13.29 9.71 8.42
C VAL A 160 -12.13 9.08 7.66
N ILE A 161 -10.95 9.07 8.29
CA ILE A 161 -9.75 8.39 7.80
C ILE A 161 -9.37 7.33 8.82
N LEU A 162 -9.48 6.07 8.43
CA LEU A 162 -8.99 4.96 9.25
C LEU A 162 -7.53 4.70 8.88
N THR A 163 -6.66 4.80 9.88
CA THR A 163 -5.22 4.59 9.74
C THR A 163 -4.81 3.32 10.48
N CYS A 164 -3.83 2.61 9.91
CA CYS A 164 -3.23 1.44 10.58
C CYS A 164 -1.94 1.89 11.29
N PRO A 165 -1.92 1.96 12.64
CA PRO A 165 -0.69 2.22 13.36
C PRO A 165 0.31 1.10 13.08
N GLY A 166 1.47 1.45 12.52
CA GLY A 166 2.49 0.48 12.10
C GLY A 166 2.41 0.03 10.65
N ASN A 167 1.62 0.69 9.80
CA ASN A 167 1.72 0.52 8.34
C ASN A 167 3.10 1.04 7.87
N ARG A 168 4.10 0.16 7.87
CA ARG A 168 5.44 0.41 7.34
C ARG A 168 5.40 0.29 5.82
N GLU A 169 6.28 1.03 5.14
CA GLU A 169 6.48 0.86 3.70
C GLU A 169 6.83 -0.61 3.42
N GLY A 170 6.24 -1.17 2.37
CA GLY A 170 6.51 -2.54 1.94
C GLY A 170 5.59 -3.63 2.49
N LYS A 171 4.58 -3.34 3.33
CA LYS A 171 3.58 -4.36 3.74
C LYS A 171 2.26 -4.28 2.96
N PHE A 172 1.65 -5.44 2.69
CA PHE A 172 0.35 -5.53 2.00
C PHE A 172 -0.79 -5.47 3.01
N LEU A 173 -1.43 -4.31 3.15
CA LEU A 173 -2.55 -4.16 4.09
C LEU A 173 -3.90 -4.44 3.42
N ILE A 174 -4.74 -5.25 4.08
CA ILE A 174 -6.12 -5.55 3.67
C ILE A 174 -7.09 -4.95 4.69
N TRP A 175 -7.97 -4.07 4.22
CA TRP A 175 -9.11 -3.58 4.99
C TRP A 175 -10.30 -4.53 4.91
N ARG A 176 -11.00 -4.69 6.04
CA ARG A 176 -12.26 -5.41 6.16
C ARG A 176 -13.27 -4.55 6.90
N ASN A 177 -14.51 -4.60 6.42
CA ASN A 177 -15.68 -4.12 7.16
C ASN A 177 -16.44 -5.36 7.63
N ASP A 178 -16.39 -5.63 8.93
CA ASP A 178 -16.80 -6.90 9.51
C ASP A 178 -16.23 -8.11 8.76
N SER A 179 -17.08 -8.91 8.11
CA SER A 179 -16.66 -10.08 7.34
C SER A 179 -16.24 -9.74 5.90
N TYR A 180 -16.64 -8.57 5.40
CA TYR A 180 -16.45 -8.18 4.00
C TYR A 180 -15.05 -7.64 3.74
N ILE A 181 -14.33 -8.25 2.79
CA ILE A 181 -13.02 -7.78 2.35
C ILE A 181 -13.18 -6.62 1.37
N ILE A 182 -12.66 -5.46 1.75
CA ILE A 182 -12.71 -4.26 0.92
C ILE A 182 -11.67 -4.41 -0.20
N ASN A 183 -12.14 -4.60 -1.43
CA ASN A 183 -11.26 -4.71 -2.60
C ASN A 183 -10.76 -3.32 -3.02
N PRO A 184 -9.45 -3.00 -2.91
CA PRO A 184 -8.93 -1.68 -3.24
C PRO A 184 -9.19 -1.26 -4.69
N SER A 185 -9.14 -2.21 -5.63
CA SER A 185 -9.33 -1.98 -7.07
C SER A 185 -10.78 -1.67 -7.45
N LYS A 186 -11.75 -2.09 -6.63
CA LYS A 186 -13.18 -1.96 -6.97
C LYS A 186 -13.94 -0.99 -6.06
N VAL A 187 -13.53 -0.84 -4.80
CA VAL A 187 -14.30 -0.10 -3.80
C VAL A 187 -14.62 1.33 -4.24
N HIS A 188 -13.65 2.03 -4.84
CA HIS A 188 -13.86 3.40 -5.30
C HIS A 188 -14.82 3.49 -6.49
N VAL A 189 -14.93 2.45 -7.31
CA VAL A 189 -15.88 2.40 -8.44
C VAL A 189 -17.27 2.10 -7.91
N LEU A 190 -17.39 1.05 -7.09
CA LEU A 190 -18.65 0.59 -6.53
C LEU A 190 -19.32 1.66 -5.65
N THR A 191 -18.52 2.44 -4.92
CA THR A 191 -19.02 3.50 -4.04
C THR A 191 -19.04 4.87 -4.69
N LYS A 192 -18.87 4.97 -6.03
CA LYS A 192 -18.77 6.24 -6.78
C LYS A 192 -17.77 7.22 -6.16
N GLY A 193 -16.70 6.69 -5.58
CA GLY A 193 -15.60 7.42 -4.98
C GLY A 193 -15.82 7.88 -3.54
N ARG A 194 -16.90 7.44 -2.89
CA ARG A 194 -17.20 7.71 -1.47
C ARG A 194 -16.17 7.03 -0.55
N VAL A 195 -15.88 5.76 -0.82
CA VAL A 195 -14.89 4.97 -0.07
C VAL A 195 -13.66 4.72 -0.95
N LYS A 196 -12.48 5.05 -0.44
CA LYS A 196 -11.21 4.92 -1.15
C LYS A 196 -10.12 4.41 -0.21
N ILE A 197 -9.24 3.58 -0.74
CA ILE A 197 -7.97 3.26 -0.08
C ILE A 197 -6.91 4.11 -0.75
N ASP A 198 -6.21 4.93 0.03
CA ASP A 198 -5.19 5.84 -0.49
C ASP A 198 -3.85 5.12 -0.79
N ILE A 199 -2.84 5.92 -1.13
CA ILE A 199 -1.48 5.41 -1.40
C ILE A 199 -0.76 4.95 -0.13
N GLY A 200 -1.13 5.51 1.03
CA GLY A 200 -0.59 5.15 2.35
C GLY A 200 -1.39 4.04 3.04
N ASN A 201 -2.18 3.26 2.29
CA ASN A 201 -3.08 2.22 2.78
C ASN A 201 -4.11 2.70 3.82
N ASN A 202 -4.45 3.98 3.89
CA ASN A 202 -5.53 4.45 4.76
C ASN A 202 -6.88 4.26 4.08
N LEU A 203 -7.90 3.90 4.85
CA LEU A 203 -9.27 3.82 4.37
C LEU A 203 -9.95 5.18 4.60
N LEU A 204 -10.23 5.88 3.51
CA LEU A 204 -10.98 7.14 3.52
C LEU A 204 -12.45 6.85 3.20
N ILE A 205 -13.34 7.28 4.08
CA ILE A 205 -14.80 7.24 3.87
C ILE A 205 -15.30 8.68 3.92
N ARG A 206 -15.93 9.14 2.84
CA ARG A 206 -16.55 10.47 2.76
C ARG A 206 -18.06 10.35 2.89
N LYS A 207 -18.73 11.44 3.29
CA LYS A 207 -20.19 11.49 3.41
C LYS A 207 -20.69 10.31 4.24
N LEU A 208 -20.32 10.31 5.51
CA LEU A 208 -20.63 9.23 6.43
C LEU A 208 -22.14 9.01 6.56
N GLN A 209 -22.52 7.74 6.58
CA GLN A 209 -23.89 7.27 6.74
C GLN A 209 -23.98 6.40 7.99
N TYR A 210 -25.17 6.28 8.59
CA TYR A 210 -25.36 5.36 9.73
C TYR A 210 -24.95 3.92 9.42
N SER A 211 -25.10 3.48 8.17
CA SER A 211 -24.66 2.15 7.72
C SER A 211 -23.13 1.96 7.70
N ASP A 212 -22.35 3.04 7.82
CA ASP A 212 -20.89 2.96 7.94
C ASP A 212 -20.46 2.71 9.39
N ALA A 213 -21.37 2.73 10.38
CA ALA A 213 -21.08 2.38 11.76
C ALA A 213 -20.88 0.85 11.89
N ALA A 214 -19.63 0.41 11.83
CA ALA A 214 -19.26 -1.01 11.84
C ALA A 214 -17.85 -1.24 12.37
N ILE A 215 -17.47 -2.51 12.56
CA ILE A 215 -16.12 -2.87 13.00
C ILE A 215 -15.20 -3.01 11.78
N TYR A 216 -14.31 -2.03 11.63
CA TYR A 216 -13.25 -2.08 10.63
C TYR A 216 -12.01 -2.78 11.18
N ARG A 217 -11.49 -3.74 10.41
CA ARG A 217 -10.28 -4.50 10.74
C ARG A 217 -9.25 -4.37 9.62
N TYR A 218 -7.97 -4.43 9.97
CA TYR A 218 -6.89 -4.50 9.02
C TYR A 218 -5.98 -5.69 9.34
N ASN A 219 -5.48 -6.36 8.30
CA ASN A 219 -4.49 -7.43 8.41
C ASN A 219 -3.37 -7.19 7.41
N PHE A 220 -2.15 -7.64 7.75
CA PHE A 220 -1.01 -7.71 6.83
C PHE A 220 -0.97 -9.06 6.08
#